data_AF-H8MVR5-F1
#
_entry.id   AF-H8MVR5-F1
#
_cell.length_a   1.000
_cell.length_b   1.000
_cell.length_c   1.000
_cell.angle_alpha   90.00
_cell.angle_beta   90.00
_cell.angle_gamma   90.00
#
_symmetry.space_group_name_H-M   'P 1'
#
loop_
_entity.id
_entity.type
_entity.pdbx_description
1 polymer ?
#
loop_
_entity_poly.entity_id
_entity_poly.type
_entity_poly.pdbx_seq_one_letter_code
_entity_poly.pdbx_strand_id
1 'polypeptide(L)'
;MPEICRVALVGCGKAKLKDHATARDLYTGNLFRAHLAEAEATTPHVYVVSALHGLVPLDEQVEPYDVALRGMRREERAAWGRQVVEALARRYPANTVELLVYAGRSYAEPLRDALAAGQLESWTLVEPLRGATQGARLRILAEASRMRVAARAPLRLPALEVEQPSGRRLYLFAVDGKQVPSFATVSRVRRTEGVLEGYQRPEVLAHVTAIREYMESAGALVPNAVVLAFDSRVRFEALPGEGEGARHGHLVIPRATAPDAPDAPGFIVDGQQRLAAVRDASVTAFPLACTGFVAETVGQQAEQFILVNSTKPLPKGLIHELLPSTTAALPAALERKRLPAQILARLNLDDGSSLRGLVITQTCPRSTGKTGGKHFSAVIKDTSLLSALEDSLADGTLYDLERTGAGVDAMVSRVSAWWAAVASTWPDAWARQPKESRLSHGAGVRALSLLMDAACHFLAQEGNATPIQGDFERELALVRDACAWTSGTWAFPSGTRRWNELQNTPKEVALLAQHLGAIYRERRAARQPARRARKVGTR
;
A
#
# COMPACT_ATOMS: atom_id res chain seq x y z
N MET A 1 0.37 4.05 24.99
CA MET A 1 -0.14 3.32 26.18
C MET A 1 0.49 1.93 26.15
N PRO A 2 0.89 1.35 27.30
CA PRO A 2 1.38 -0.03 27.31
C PRO A 2 0.28 -0.95 26.79
N GLU A 3 0.67 -1.94 25.98
CA GLU A 3 -0.25 -2.89 25.37
C GLU A 3 -0.82 -3.82 26.47
N ILE A 4 -2.13 -3.77 26.69
CA ILE A 4 -2.80 -4.60 27.70
C ILE A 4 -3.00 -6.00 27.11
N CYS A 5 -2.41 -7.01 27.74
CA CYS A 5 -2.58 -8.41 27.36
C CYS A 5 -3.82 -8.98 28.06
N ARG A 6 -4.84 -9.37 27.28
CA ARG A 6 -6.04 -10.00 27.84
C ARG A 6 -5.88 -11.51 27.89
N VAL A 7 -6.16 -12.11 29.03
CA VAL A 7 -6.15 -13.58 29.22
C VAL A 7 -7.50 -14.01 29.76
N ALA A 8 -8.15 -15.01 29.14
CA ALA A 8 -9.47 -15.49 29.56
C ALA A 8 -9.40 -16.87 30.22
N LEU A 9 -10.10 -17.00 31.36
CA LEU A 9 -10.20 -18.23 32.13
C LEU A 9 -11.64 -18.76 32.14
N VAL A 10 -11.80 -19.99 31.65
CA VAL A 10 -13.09 -20.68 31.58
C VAL A 10 -13.12 -21.80 32.63
N GLY A 11 -14.10 -21.78 33.52
CA GLY A 11 -14.22 -22.81 34.56
C GLY A 11 -14.60 -24.18 33.99
N CYS A 12 -13.95 -25.25 34.46
CA CYS A 12 -14.24 -26.62 34.02
C CYS A 12 -15.72 -27.00 34.24
N GLY A 13 -16.31 -27.74 33.30
CA GLY A 13 -17.70 -28.19 33.35
C GLY A 13 -17.90 -29.50 34.12
N LYS A 14 -19.12 -29.74 34.62
CA LYS A 14 -19.50 -31.04 35.22
C LYS A 14 -19.69 -32.11 34.15
N ALA A 15 -20.39 -31.79 33.06
CA ALA A 15 -20.61 -32.69 31.93
C ALA A 15 -19.33 -32.81 31.11
N LYS A 16 -18.85 -34.04 30.93
CA LYS A 16 -17.60 -34.37 30.22
C LYS A 16 -17.80 -35.59 29.30
N LEU A 17 -16.89 -35.77 28.36
CA LEU A 17 -16.75 -37.03 27.61
C LEU A 17 -16.30 -38.18 28.54
N LYS A 18 -16.49 -39.41 28.08
CA LYS A 18 -16.10 -40.64 28.81
C LYS A 18 -14.63 -41.01 28.60
N ASP A 19 -14.05 -40.57 27.50
CA ASP A 19 -12.67 -40.81 27.11
C ASP A 19 -11.88 -39.49 27.15
N HIS A 20 -10.55 -39.57 27.13
CA HIS A 20 -9.70 -38.37 27.06
C HIS A 20 -9.99 -37.56 25.79
N ALA A 21 -9.87 -36.25 25.94
CA ALA A 21 -9.97 -35.31 24.85
C ALA A 21 -9.16 -34.07 25.20
N THR A 22 -9.01 -33.17 24.24
CA THR A 22 -8.47 -31.84 24.52
C THR A 22 -9.34 -31.13 25.57
N ALA A 23 -8.76 -30.24 26.37
CA ALA A 23 -9.53 -29.48 27.37
C ALA A 23 -10.68 -28.67 26.73
N ARG A 24 -10.54 -28.28 25.46
CA ARG A 24 -11.60 -27.67 24.64
C ARG A 24 -12.82 -28.60 24.47
N ASP A 25 -12.58 -29.86 24.13
CA ASP A 25 -13.62 -30.79 23.70
C ASP A 25 -14.13 -31.67 24.85
N LEU A 26 -13.33 -31.84 25.91
CA LEU A 26 -13.66 -32.69 27.06
C LEU A 26 -14.96 -32.27 27.73
N TYR A 27 -15.21 -30.96 27.92
CA TYR A 27 -16.39 -30.47 28.63
C TYR A 27 -17.54 -30.15 27.69
N THR A 28 -18.66 -30.86 27.84
CA THR A 28 -19.78 -30.83 26.88
C THR A 28 -20.98 -29.99 27.34
N GLY A 29 -20.95 -29.45 28.55
CA GLY A 29 -22.07 -28.70 29.11
C GLY A 29 -22.33 -27.37 28.40
N ASN A 30 -23.60 -27.01 28.22
CA ASN A 30 -24.04 -25.79 27.52
C ASN A 30 -23.39 -24.51 28.08
N LEU A 31 -23.30 -24.40 29.41
CA LEU A 31 -22.70 -23.24 30.07
C LEU A 31 -21.18 -23.15 29.83
N PHE A 32 -20.48 -24.29 29.78
CA PHE A 32 -19.05 -24.32 29.44
C PHE A 32 -18.82 -23.84 28.01
N ARG A 33 -19.56 -24.41 27.05
CA ARG A 33 -19.48 -24.03 25.63
C ARG A 33 -19.76 -22.55 25.41
N ALA A 34 -20.76 -22.01 26.11
CA ALA A 34 -21.09 -20.58 26.04
C ALA A 34 -19.97 -19.69 26.61
N HIS A 35 -19.37 -20.06 27.75
CA HIS A 35 -18.22 -19.34 28.30
C HIS A 35 -16.99 -19.42 27.40
N LEU A 36 -16.71 -20.59 26.83
CA LEU A 36 -15.58 -20.82 25.95
C LEU A 36 -15.71 -19.99 24.66
N ALA A 37 -16.86 -20.06 23.99
CA ALA A 37 -17.13 -19.28 22.79
C ALA A 37 -16.95 -17.76 23.02
N GLU A 38 -17.39 -17.26 24.18
CA GLU A 38 -17.21 -15.85 24.54
C GLU A 38 -15.75 -15.50 24.82
N ALA A 39 -15.03 -16.36 25.53
CA ALA A 39 -13.61 -16.18 25.82
C ALA A 39 -12.77 -16.10 24.53
N GLU A 40 -12.98 -17.04 23.61
CA GLU A 40 -12.28 -17.10 22.31
C GLU A 40 -12.61 -15.93 21.39
N ALA A 41 -13.85 -15.41 21.47
CA ALA A 41 -14.23 -14.21 20.74
C ALA A 41 -13.58 -12.94 21.31
N THR A 42 -13.06 -12.98 22.54
CA THR A 42 -12.51 -11.81 23.25
C THR A 42 -10.99 -11.73 23.18
N THR A 43 -10.29 -12.87 23.26
CA THR A 43 -8.83 -12.93 23.25
C THR A 43 -8.32 -14.27 22.70
N PRO A 44 -7.17 -14.31 22.01
CA PRO A 44 -6.52 -15.56 21.63
C PRO A 44 -5.94 -16.35 22.82
N HIS A 45 -5.74 -15.70 23.99
CA HIS A 45 -5.16 -16.34 25.16
C HIS A 45 -6.24 -16.90 26.10
N VAL A 46 -6.68 -18.13 25.85
CA VAL A 46 -7.76 -18.77 26.59
C VAL A 46 -7.29 -20.06 27.28
N TYR A 47 -7.66 -20.24 28.54
CA TYR A 47 -7.35 -21.43 29.34
C TYR A 47 -8.58 -21.95 30.07
N VAL A 48 -8.63 -23.26 30.29
CA VAL A 48 -9.56 -23.87 31.25
C VAL A 48 -8.95 -23.84 32.63
N VAL A 49 -9.71 -23.40 33.63
CA VAL A 49 -9.36 -23.58 35.04
C VAL A 49 -10.07 -24.79 35.63
N SER A 50 -9.26 -25.73 36.11
CA SER A 50 -9.65 -27.03 36.66
C SER A 50 -9.30 -27.11 38.14
N ALA A 51 -10.17 -27.72 38.95
CA ALA A 51 -9.88 -28.01 40.34
C ALA A 51 -8.68 -28.98 40.52
N LEU A 52 -8.48 -29.92 39.60
CA LEU A 52 -7.41 -30.92 39.66
C LEU A 52 -6.12 -30.43 38.98
N HIS A 53 -6.25 -29.90 37.75
CA HIS A 53 -5.11 -29.57 36.90
C HIS A 53 -4.68 -28.10 36.98
N GLY A 54 -5.44 -27.25 37.68
CA GLY A 54 -5.13 -25.83 37.79
C GLY A 54 -5.41 -25.09 36.48
N LEU A 55 -4.37 -24.72 35.74
CA LEU A 55 -4.44 -23.97 34.49
C LEU A 55 -4.13 -24.88 33.30
N VAL A 56 -5.11 -25.08 32.41
CA VAL A 56 -5.03 -26.04 31.31
C VAL A 56 -5.20 -25.32 29.96
N PRO A 57 -4.23 -25.39 29.04
CA PRO A 57 -4.38 -24.97 27.64
C PRO A 57 -5.51 -25.70 26.92
N LEU A 58 -6.16 -25.05 25.95
CA LEU A 58 -7.32 -25.63 25.25
C LEU A 58 -6.98 -26.90 24.46
N ASP A 59 -5.74 -27.05 24.01
CA ASP A 59 -5.21 -28.15 23.21
C ASP A 59 -4.59 -29.29 24.05
N GLU A 60 -4.45 -29.12 25.37
CA GLU A 60 -3.91 -30.16 26.26
C GLU A 60 -4.89 -31.33 26.39
N GLN A 61 -4.39 -32.56 26.27
CA GLN A 61 -5.17 -33.79 26.47
C GLN A 61 -5.43 -34.02 27.96
N VAL A 62 -6.69 -34.22 28.32
CA VAL A 62 -7.12 -34.37 29.72
C VAL A 62 -8.03 -35.58 29.85
N GLU A 63 -7.72 -36.45 30.82
CA GLU A 63 -8.57 -37.57 31.21
C GLU A 63 -9.79 -37.08 32.02
N PRO A 64 -10.98 -37.70 31.88
CA PRO A 64 -12.14 -37.36 32.69
C PRO A 64 -11.88 -37.55 34.19
N TYR A 65 -12.20 -36.53 35.00
CA TYR A 65 -12.04 -36.56 36.45
C TYR A 65 -13.25 -35.95 37.17
N ASP A 66 -13.43 -36.27 38.46
CA ASP A 66 -14.50 -35.73 39.32
C ASP A 66 -13.94 -35.07 40.59
N VAL A 67 -13.30 -33.91 40.39
CA VAL A 67 -12.74 -33.08 41.46
C VAL A 67 -13.35 -31.69 41.33
N ALA A 68 -13.81 -31.12 42.45
CA ALA A 68 -14.41 -29.79 42.50
C ALA A 68 -13.81 -28.94 43.62
N LEU A 69 -13.42 -27.70 43.31
CA LEU A 69 -12.89 -26.75 44.29
C LEU A 69 -13.84 -26.51 45.47
N ARG A 70 -15.15 -26.64 45.27
CA ARG A 70 -16.14 -26.43 46.35
C ARG A 70 -15.99 -27.43 47.50
N GLY A 71 -15.44 -28.61 47.25
CA GLY A 71 -15.18 -29.63 48.26
C GLY A 71 -13.89 -29.42 49.06
N MET A 72 -13.03 -28.47 48.65
CA MET A 72 -11.73 -28.22 49.27
C MET A 72 -11.82 -27.26 50.46
N ARG A 73 -10.91 -27.43 51.42
CA ARG A 73 -10.72 -26.52 52.56
C ARG A 73 -10.30 -25.14 52.06
N ARG A 74 -10.49 -24.11 52.90
CA ARG A 74 -10.16 -22.71 52.56
C ARG A 74 -8.68 -22.55 52.19
N GLU A 75 -7.79 -23.20 52.92
CA GLU A 75 -6.34 -23.16 52.70
C GLU A 75 -5.94 -23.81 51.38
N GLU A 76 -6.53 -24.97 51.06
CA GLU A 76 -6.31 -25.68 49.79
C GLU A 76 -6.77 -24.84 48.59
N ARG A 77 -7.92 -24.18 48.70
CA ARG A 77 -8.40 -23.25 47.66
C ARG A 77 -7.46 -22.06 47.49
N ALA A 78 -6.97 -21.49 48.58
CA ALA A 78 -6.02 -20.38 48.52
C ALA A 78 -4.68 -20.80 47.88
N ALA A 79 -4.19 -22.01 48.19
CA ALA A 79 -3.01 -22.58 47.55
C ALA A 79 -3.22 -22.81 46.05
N TRP A 80 -4.37 -23.36 45.67
CA TRP A 80 -4.76 -23.52 44.26
C TRP A 80 -4.76 -22.18 43.51
N GLY A 81 -5.34 -21.13 44.11
CA GLY A 81 -5.38 -19.79 43.53
C GLY A 81 -3.97 -19.23 43.26
N ARG A 82 -3.05 -19.36 44.23
CA ARG A 82 -1.64 -18.95 44.07
C ARG A 82 -0.95 -19.73 42.95
N GLN A 83 -1.12 -21.06 42.93
CA GLN A 83 -0.52 -21.91 41.90
C GLN A 83 -0.95 -21.50 40.48
N VAL A 84 -2.23 -21.19 40.28
CA VAL A 84 -2.75 -20.76 38.98
C VAL A 84 -2.20 -19.39 38.58
N VAL A 85 -2.19 -18.43 39.51
CA VAL A 85 -1.65 -17.08 39.26
C VAL A 85 -0.15 -17.14 38.95
N GLU A 86 0.64 -17.95 39.68
CA GLU A 86 2.06 -18.17 39.39
C GLU A 86 2.27 -18.82 38.02
N ALA A 87 1.44 -19.79 37.65
CA ALA A 87 1.50 -20.43 36.34
C ALA A 87 1.20 -19.45 35.19
N LEU A 88 0.30 -18.48 35.42
CA LEU A 88 0.04 -17.38 34.50
C LEU A 88 1.20 -16.38 34.47
N ALA A 89 1.72 -15.98 35.63
CA ALA A 89 2.83 -15.03 35.73
C ALA A 89 4.09 -15.52 35.02
N ARG A 90 4.39 -16.83 35.08
CA ARG A 90 5.47 -17.44 34.30
C ARG A 90 5.30 -17.31 32.79
N ARG A 91 4.06 -17.28 32.30
CA ARG A 91 3.72 -17.16 30.87
C ARG A 91 3.66 -15.69 30.41
N TYR A 92 3.38 -14.77 31.33
CA TYR A 92 3.21 -13.34 31.03
C TYR A 92 4.05 -12.44 31.97
N PRO A 93 5.40 -12.58 32.02
CA PRO A 93 6.23 -11.98 33.08
C PRO A 93 6.47 -10.45 32.95
N ALA A 94 6.04 -9.80 31.86
CA ALA A 94 6.36 -8.39 31.58
C ALA A 94 5.17 -7.56 31.06
N ASN A 95 3.95 -8.09 31.15
CA ASN A 95 2.76 -7.47 30.54
C ASN A 95 1.83 -6.89 31.61
N THR A 96 1.17 -5.78 31.29
CA THR A 96 -0.06 -5.39 31.97
C THR A 96 -1.14 -6.38 31.55
N VAL A 97 -1.64 -7.19 32.49
CA VAL A 97 -2.58 -8.28 32.18
C VAL A 97 -3.96 -7.97 32.71
N GLU A 98 -4.97 -8.12 31.85
CA GLU A 98 -6.37 -8.12 32.23
C GLU A 98 -6.90 -9.56 32.19
N LEU A 99 -7.16 -10.14 33.36
CA LEU A 99 -7.61 -11.51 33.54
C LEU A 99 -9.14 -11.58 33.55
N LEU A 100 -9.72 -12.07 32.45
CA LEU A 100 -11.16 -12.23 32.26
C LEU A 100 -11.63 -13.59 32.81
N VAL A 101 -12.34 -13.60 33.94
CA VAL A 101 -12.78 -14.83 34.59
C VAL A 101 -14.25 -15.14 34.28
N TYR A 102 -14.47 -16.08 33.37
CA TYR A 102 -15.78 -16.64 33.04
C TYR A 102 -16.15 -17.84 33.92
N ALA A 103 -15.32 -18.18 34.90
CA ALA A 103 -15.61 -19.23 35.87
C ALA A 103 -16.61 -18.77 36.96
N GLY A 104 -17.13 -19.73 37.73
CA GLY A 104 -18.00 -19.44 38.87
C GLY A 104 -17.22 -18.89 40.08
N ARG A 105 -17.95 -18.39 41.08
CA ARG A 105 -17.41 -17.79 42.30
C ARG A 105 -16.34 -18.63 43.01
N SER A 106 -16.50 -19.96 43.01
CA SER A 106 -15.55 -20.89 43.65
C SER A 106 -14.15 -20.88 43.03
N TYR A 107 -14.04 -20.51 41.74
CA TYR A 107 -12.77 -20.36 41.04
C TYR A 107 -12.29 -18.90 41.07
N ALA A 108 -13.22 -17.94 40.94
CA ALA A 108 -12.87 -16.52 40.88
C ALA A 108 -12.37 -15.96 42.22
N GLU A 109 -12.92 -16.40 43.36
CA GLU A 109 -12.48 -15.93 44.68
C GLU A 109 -11.00 -16.23 44.96
N PRO A 110 -10.52 -17.48 44.87
CA PRO A 110 -9.11 -17.76 45.12
C PRO A 110 -8.14 -17.04 44.17
N LEU A 111 -8.54 -16.82 42.92
CA LEU A 111 -7.72 -16.08 41.94
C LEU A 111 -7.62 -14.60 42.33
N ARG A 112 -8.73 -14.00 42.77
CA ARG A 112 -8.76 -12.62 43.24
C ARG A 112 -7.91 -12.43 44.49
N ASP A 113 -8.04 -13.35 45.45
CA ASP A 113 -7.26 -13.33 46.68
C ASP A 113 -5.76 -13.51 46.39
N ALA A 114 -5.41 -14.40 45.46
CA ALA A 114 -4.02 -14.63 45.04
C ALA A 114 -3.40 -13.42 44.32
N LEU A 115 -4.18 -12.73 43.46
CA LEU A 115 -3.72 -11.50 42.81
C LEU A 115 -3.54 -10.35 43.81
N ALA A 116 -4.48 -10.19 44.75
CA ALA A 116 -4.39 -9.16 45.79
C ALA A 116 -3.25 -9.38 46.79
N ALA A 117 -2.88 -10.64 47.04
CA ALA A 117 -1.76 -10.99 47.92
C ALA A 117 -0.40 -11.02 47.20
N GLY A 118 -0.37 -11.03 45.87
CA GLY A 118 0.84 -11.09 45.07
C GLY A 118 1.45 -9.70 44.80
N GLN A 119 2.68 -9.69 44.28
CA GLN A 119 3.39 -8.47 43.85
C GLN A 119 3.07 -8.07 42.38
N LEU A 120 1.96 -8.56 41.82
CA LEU A 120 1.56 -8.33 40.42
C LEU A 120 0.69 -7.08 40.30
N GLU A 121 1.23 -5.91 40.63
CA GLU A 121 0.48 -4.64 40.67
C GLU A 121 -0.11 -4.21 39.31
N SER A 122 0.45 -4.72 38.20
CA SER A 122 -0.01 -4.43 36.84
C SER A 122 -1.11 -5.38 36.33
N TRP A 123 -1.62 -6.29 37.18
CA TRP A 123 -2.63 -7.28 36.82
C TRP A 123 -3.99 -6.90 37.38
N THR A 124 -5.02 -6.92 36.52
CA THR A 124 -6.41 -6.70 36.92
C THR A 124 -7.23 -7.96 36.69
N LEU A 125 -8.20 -8.22 37.57
CA LEU A 125 -9.15 -9.32 37.42
C LEU A 125 -10.55 -8.74 37.15
N VAL A 126 -11.13 -9.15 36.02
CA VAL A 126 -12.47 -8.77 35.60
C VAL A 126 -13.34 -10.02 35.59
N GLU A 127 -14.51 -9.93 36.22
CA GLU A 127 -15.52 -10.99 36.21
C GLU A 127 -16.75 -10.50 35.44
N PRO A 128 -16.81 -10.71 34.11
CA PRO A 128 -17.90 -10.17 33.27
C PRO A 128 -19.29 -10.62 33.71
N LEU A 129 -19.36 -11.73 34.43
CA LEU A 129 -20.60 -12.40 34.82
C LEU A 129 -20.75 -12.52 36.35
N ARG A 130 -20.06 -11.66 37.13
CA ARG A 130 -20.11 -11.68 38.60
C ARG A 130 -21.55 -11.54 39.10
N GLY A 131 -21.94 -12.39 40.05
CA GLY A 131 -23.28 -12.36 40.66
C GLY A 131 -24.41 -12.95 39.80
N ALA A 132 -24.18 -13.25 38.52
CA ALA A 132 -25.20 -13.85 37.66
C ALA A 132 -25.42 -15.34 37.97
N THR A 133 -26.68 -15.77 38.07
CA THR A 133 -27.06 -17.19 38.15
C THR A 133 -26.75 -17.93 36.84
N GLN A 134 -26.68 -19.26 36.85
CA GLN A 134 -26.34 -20.04 35.63
C GLN A 134 -27.26 -19.71 34.43
N GLY A 135 -28.57 -19.57 34.66
CA GLY A 135 -29.52 -19.17 33.61
C GLY A 135 -29.33 -17.72 33.14
N ALA A 136 -29.02 -16.78 34.05
CA ALA A 136 -28.69 -15.40 33.67
C ALA A 136 -27.40 -15.32 32.85
N ARG A 137 -26.37 -16.11 33.19
CA ARG A 137 -25.12 -16.18 32.41
C ARG A 137 -25.37 -16.61 30.98
N LEU A 138 -26.15 -17.67 30.76
CA LEU A 138 -26.51 -18.11 29.41
C LEU A 138 -27.24 -17.03 28.62
N ARG A 139 -28.17 -16.30 29.25
CA ARG A 139 -28.88 -15.18 28.58
C ARG A 139 -27.94 -14.04 28.19
N ILE A 140 -27.07 -13.60 29.12
CA ILE A 140 -26.10 -12.53 28.87
C ILE A 140 -25.15 -12.92 27.73
N LEU A 141 -24.61 -14.14 27.76
CA LEU A 141 -23.71 -14.63 26.72
C LEU A 141 -24.41 -14.80 25.36
N ALA A 142 -25.65 -15.29 25.36
CA ALA A 142 -26.44 -15.39 24.13
C ALA A 142 -26.80 -14.01 23.55
N GLU A 143 -27.04 -13.02 24.39
CA GLU A 143 -27.24 -11.63 23.97
C GLU A 143 -25.95 -11.01 23.41
N ALA A 144 -24.82 -11.15 24.11
CA ALA A 144 -23.51 -10.70 23.64
C ALA A 144 -23.13 -11.34 22.29
N SER A 145 -23.35 -12.64 22.15
CA SER A 145 -23.15 -13.37 20.90
C SER A 145 -24.05 -12.84 19.78
N ARG A 146 -25.36 -12.67 20.04
CA ARG A 146 -26.30 -12.10 19.06
C ARG A 146 -25.90 -10.69 18.63
N MET A 147 -25.50 -9.84 19.56
CA MET A 147 -25.03 -8.48 19.26
C MET A 147 -23.76 -8.50 18.40
N ARG A 148 -22.81 -9.41 18.69
CA ARG A 148 -21.58 -9.58 17.89
C ARG A 148 -21.87 -10.10 16.49
N VAL A 149 -22.78 -11.06 16.35
CA VAL A 149 -23.23 -11.59 15.05
C VAL A 149 -23.96 -10.49 14.27
N ALA A 150 -24.86 -9.74 14.90
CA ALA A 150 -25.56 -8.62 14.27
C ALA A 150 -24.59 -7.51 13.82
N ALA A 151 -23.57 -7.20 14.62
CA ALA A 151 -22.54 -6.23 14.27
C ALA A 151 -21.67 -6.68 13.08
N ARG A 152 -21.54 -7.99 12.86
CA ARG A 152 -20.81 -8.60 11.73
C ARG A 152 -21.71 -8.99 10.55
N ALA A 153 -23.02 -8.86 10.69
CA ALA A 153 -23.96 -9.19 9.63
C ALA A 153 -23.73 -8.25 8.42
N PRO A 154 -23.87 -8.78 7.19
CA PRO A 154 -23.71 -7.96 5.99
C PRO A 154 -24.73 -6.82 6.00
N LEU A 155 -24.28 -5.64 5.56
CA LEU A 155 -25.15 -4.51 5.27
C LEU A 155 -26.04 -4.87 4.08
N ARG A 156 -27.34 -4.66 4.23
CA ARG A 156 -28.31 -4.81 3.17
C ARG A 156 -28.91 -3.44 2.89
N LEU A 157 -28.51 -2.82 1.77
CA LEU A 157 -28.88 -1.45 1.42
C LEU A 157 -29.78 -1.44 0.18
N PRO A 158 -30.88 -0.65 0.16
CA PRO A 158 -31.64 -0.43 -1.07
C PRO A 158 -30.74 0.15 -2.16
N ALA A 159 -30.79 -0.44 -3.36
CA ALA A 159 -29.94 -0.05 -4.46
C ALA A 159 -30.62 -0.20 -5.82
N LEU A 160 -30.13 0.57 -6.79
CA LEU A 160 -30.46 0.47 -8.21
C LEU A 160 -29.25 -0.09 -8.96
N GLU A 161 -29.40 -1.23 -9.63
CA GLU A 161 -28.41 -1.80 -10.56
C GLU A 161 -28.69 -1.27 -11.97
N VAL A 162 -27.68 -0.66 -12.59
CA VAL A 162 -27.73 -0.14 -13.97
C VAL A 162 -26.67 -0.87 -14.79
N GLU A 163 -27.10 -1.49 -15.88
CA GLU A 163 -26.20 -2.16 -16.82
C GLU A 163 -25.69 -1.16 -17.86
N GLN A 164 -24.37 -1.14 -18.08
CA GLN A 164 -23.74 -0.30 -19.09
C GLN A 164 -23.49 -1.08 -20.38
N PRO A 165 -23.39 -0.41 -21.55
CA PRO A 165 -23.13 -1.07 -22.84
C PRO A 165 -21.87 -1.95 -22.89
N SER A 166 -20.92 -1.72 -21.97
CA SER A 166 -19.72 -2.53 -21.79
C SER A 166 -19.95 -3.86 -21.07
N GLY A 167 -21.19 -4.16 -20.65
CA GLY A 167 -21.54 -5.28 -19.77
C GLY A 167 -21.19 -5.05 -18.30
N ARG A 168 -20.61 -3.89 -17.96
CA ARG A 168 -20.31 -3.51 -16.57
C ARG A 168 -21.58 -3.05 -15.86
N ARG A 169 -21.64 -3.32 -14.55
CA ARG A 169 -22.79 -2.96 -13.69
C ARG A 169 -22.42 -1.86 -12.71
N LEU A 170 -23.30 -0.87 -12.60
CA LEU A 170 -23.21 0.24 -11.66
C LEU A 170 -24.32 0.13 -10.63
N TYR A 171 -23.99 0.34 -9.37
CA TYR A 171 -24.93 0.33 -8.25
C TYR A 171 -25.08 1.72 -7.69
N LEU A 172 -26.31 2.23 -7.59
CA LEU A 172 -26.62 3.50 -6.93
C LEU A 172 -27.33 3.19 -5.62
N PHE A 173 -26.83 3.72 -4.51
CA PHE A 173 -27.38 3.45 -3.17
C PHE A 173 -27.06 4.59 -2.20
N ALA A 174 -27.72 4.59 -1.05
CA ALA A 174 -27.42 5.51 0.03
C ALA A 174 -26.90 4.72 1.25
N VAL A 175 -25.91 5.28 1.94
CA VAL A 175 -25.39 4.72 3.19
C VAL A 175 -25.03 5.85 4.15
N ASP A 176 -25.13 5.61 5.44
CA ASP A 176 -24.59 6.53 6.43
C ASP A 176 -23.06 6.57 6.30
N GLY A 177 -22.49 7.76 6.09
CA GLY A 177 -21.05 7.93 5.91
C GLY A 177 -20.23 7.38 7.09
N LYS A 178 -20.82 7.34 8.29
CA LYS A 178 -20.19 6.74 9.49
C LYS A 178 -20.05 5.21 9.42
N GLN A 179 -20.82 4.55 8.57
CA GLN A 179 -20.75 3.10 8.38
C GLN A 179 -19.74 2.68 7.31
N VAL A 180 -19.30 3.59 6.44
CA VAL A 180 -18.38 3.29 5.33
C VAL A 180 -17.07 2.62 5.78
N PRO A 181 -16.39 3.07 6.86
CA PRO A 181 -15.15 2.42 7.33
C PRO A 181 -15.31 0.95 7.73
N SER A 182 -16.54 0.49 7.99
CA SER A 182 -16.80 -0.91 8.35
C SER A 182 -16.78 -1.87 7.16
N PHE A 183 -16.74 -1.37 5.92
CA PHE A 183 -16.73 -2.21 4.72
C PHE A 183 -15.86 -1.65 3.58
N ALA A 184 -15.39 -0.42 3.67
CA ALA A 184 -14.50 0.17 2.68
C ALA A 184 -13.29 0.83 3.35
N THR A 185 -12.13 0.65 2.76
CA THR A 185 -10.88 1.27 3.21
C THR A 185 -10.33 2.25 2.18
N VAL A 186 -9.37 3.07 2.60
CA VAL A 186 -8.54 3.85 1.68
C VAL A 186 -7.26 3.03 1.44
N SER A 187 -7.09 2.55 0.21
CA SER A 187 -5.89 1.89 -0.30
C SER A 187 -4.67 2.79 -0.11
N ARG A 188 -3.89 2.45 0.92
CA ARG A 188 -2.61 3.08 1.22
C ARG A 188 -1.58 2.54 0.24
N VAL A 189 -0.83 3.43 -0.40
CA VAL A 189 0.24 3.06 -1.35
C VAL A 189 1.23 2.10 -0.66
N ARG A 190 1.26 0.84 -1.07
CA ARG A 190 2.24 -0.17 -0.67
C ARG A 190 2.73 -0.86 -1.94
N ARG A 191 4.02 -1.17 -1.98
CA ARG A 191 4.59 -2.02 -3.03
C ARG A 191 4.83 -3.39 -2.43
N THR A 192 4.14 -4.39 -2.96
CA THR A 192 4.34 -5.80 -2.64
C THR A 192 4.86 -6.46 -3.92
N GLU A 193 6.06 -7.03 -3.88
CA GLU A 193 6.67 -7.75 -5.02
C GLU A 193 6.78 -6.96 -6.34
N GLY A 194 6.99 -5.65 -6.28
CA GLY A 194 7.18 -4.81 -7.47
C GLY A 194 5.89 -4.30 -8.12
N VAL A 195 4.73 -4.79 -7.68
CA VAL A 195 3.40 -4.27 -8.07
C VAL A 195 3.00 -3.14 -7.11
N LEU A 196 2.51 -2.04 -7.66
CA LEU A 196 2.06 -0.88 -6.90
C LEU A 196 0.60 -1.08 -6.48
N GLU A 197 0.36 -1.25 -5.19
CA GLU A 197 -0.96 -1.36 -4.59
C GLU A 197 -1.32 -0.02 -3.92
N GLY A 198 -2.38 0.65 -4.39
CA GLY A 198 -2.95 1.83 -3.75
C GLY A 198 -2.52 3.21 -4.27
N TYR A 199 -3.35 4.23 -4.01
CA TYR A 199 -3.42 5.46 -4.83
C TYR A 199 -3.72 6.76 -4.05
N GLN A 200 -3.30 6.87 -2.77
CA GLN A 200 -3.78 7.91 -1.86
C GLN A 200 -3.33 9.36 -2.17
N ARG A 201 -4.21 10.34 -1.88
CA ARG A 201 -3.86 11.76 -1.62
C ARG A 201 -3.67 11.99 -0.11
N PRO A 202 -2.59 12.64 0.37
CA PRO A 202 -2.55 13.09 1.77
C PRO A 202 -3.73 14.03 2.04
N GLU A 203 -4.45 13.79 3.14
CA GLU A 203 -5.62 14.58 3.50
C GLU A 203 -5.21 16.03 3.74
N VAL A 204 -5.86 16.96 3.04
CA VAL A 204 -5.66 18.39 3.27
C VAL A 204 -6.50 18.74 4.49
N LEU A 205 -5.87 18.71 5.67
CA LEU A 205 -6.52 18.93 6.98
C LEU A 205 -7.45 20.14 6.99
N ALA A 206 -7.00 21.28 6.44
CA ALA A 206 -7.80 22.50 6.36
C ALA A 206 -9.11 22.33 5.55
N HIS A 207 -9.10 21.49 4.51
CA HIS A 207 -10.28 21.24 3.68
C HIS A 207 -11.26 20.28 4.36
N VAL A 208 -10.77 19.29 5.09
CA VAL A 208 -11.60 18.36 5.87
C VAL A 208 -12.33 19.11 6.99
N THR A 209 -11.65 20.01 7.69
CA THR A 209 -12.25 20.85 8.74
C THR A 209 -13.39 21.72 8.18
N ALA A 210 -13.20 22.39 7.04
CA ALA A 210 -14.24 23.22 6.44
C ALA A 210 -15.48 22.40 6.01
N ILE A 211 -15.28 21.20 5.45
CA ILE A 211 -16.40 20.30 5.09
C ILE A 211 -17.13 19.83 6.36
N ARG A 212 -16.40 19.50 7.43
CA ARG A 212 -16.98 19.08 8.71
C ARG A 212 -17.85 20.19 9.30
N GLU A 213 -17.34 21.42 9.38
CA GLU A 213 -18.09 22.57 9.91
C GLU A 213 -19.37 22.82 9.10
N TYR A 214 -19.31 22.67 7.77
CA TYR A 214 -20.49 22.75 6.92
C TYR A 214 -21.49 21.62 7.20
N MET A 215 -21.03 20.39 7.41
CA MET A 215 -21.88 19.22 7.74
C MET A 215 -22.58 19.32 9.10
N GLU A 216 -21.96 20.01 10.06
CA GLU A 216 -22.54 20.28 11.38
C GLU A 216 -23.55 21.43 11.36
N SER A 217 -23.71 22.14 10.23
CA SER A 217 -24.69 23.22 10.07
C SER A 217 -26.11 22.71 9.80
N ALA A 218 -27.12 23.49 10.19
CA ALA A 218 -28.53 23.12 10.09
C ALA A 218 -29.07 22.93 8.65
N GLY A 219 -28.34 23.38 7.63
CA GLY A 219 -28.73 23.33 6.22
C GLY A 219 -27.81 22.48 5.33
N ALA A 220 -26.98 21.62 5.93
CA ALA A 220 -25.97 20.86 5.21
C ALA A 220 -26.58 19.91 4.16
N LEU A 221 -26.23 20.14 2.90
CA LEU A 221 -26.55 19.25 1.78
C LEU A 221 -25.29 18.89 1.00
N VAL A 222 -25.08 17.59 0.76
CA VAL A 222 -23.96 17.07 -0.05
C VAL A 222 -24.53 16.34 -1.26
N PRO A 223 -24.64 17.01 -2.43
CA PRO A 223 -25.25 16.41 -3.62
C PRO A 223 -24.32 15.44 -4.35
N ASN A 224 -23.01 15.54 -4.12
CA ASN A 224 -22.01 14.74 -4.85
C ASN A 224 -21.87 13.36 -4.25
N ALA A 225 -22.07 12.33 -5.07
CA ALA A 225 -21.93 10.95 -4.65
C ALA A 225 -20.47 10.60 -4.26
N VAL A 226 -20.35 9.62 -3.36
CA VAL A 226 -19.10 8.92 -3.06
C VAL A 226 -18.97 7.75 -4.03
N VAL A 227 -17.76 7.52 -4.56
CA VAL A 227 -17.52 6.42 -5.49
C VAL A 227 -16.76 5.29 -4.77
N LEU A 228 -17.30 4.08 -4.85
CA LEU A 228 -16.78 2.88 -4.18
C LEU A 228 -16.50 1.78 -5.22
N ALA A 229 -15.34 1.14 -5.12
CA ALA A 229 -15.01 -0.06 -5.87
C ALA A 229 -15.08 -1.25 -4.94
N PHE A 230 -15.90 -2.25 -5.26
CA PHE A 230 -16.08 -3.46 -4.47
C PHE A 230 -15.40 -4.67 -5.11
N ASP A 231 -15.09 -5.68 -4.31
CA ASP A 231 -14.75 -7.01 -4.83
C ASP A 231 -15.98 -7.90 -5.04
N SER A 232 -15.76 -9.14 -5.48
CA SER A 232 -16.80 -10.12 -5.80
C SER A 232 -17.61 -10.62 -4.60
N ARG A 233 -17.26 -10.24 -3.36
CA ARG A 233 -18.03 -10.59 -2.16
C ARG A 233 -19.30 -9.74 -2.04
N VAL A 234 -19.33 -8.54 -2.65
CA VAL A 234 -20.53 -7.69 -2.69
C VAL A 234 -21.48 -8.19 -3.76
N ARG A 235 -22.76 -8.36 -3.40
CA ARG A 235 -23.77 -8.98 -4.26
C ARG A 235 -25.00 -8.10 -4.37
N PHE A 236 -25.66 -8.17 -5.53
CA PHE A 236 -26.93 -7.51 -5.75
C PHE A 236 -28.06 -8.54 -5.77
N GLU A 237 -29.07 -8.32 -4.93
CA GLU A 237 -30.28 -9.11 -4.86
C GLU A 237 -31.44 -8.31 -5.45
N ALA A 238 -31.80 -8.62 -6.70
CA ALA A 238 -32.89 -7.93 -7.39
C ALA A 238 -34.24 -8.24 -6.76
N LEU A 239 -35.10 -7.23 -6.70
CA LEU A 239 -36.51 -7.39 -6.37
C LEU A 239 -37.28 -7.91 -7.59
N PRO A 240 -38.41 -8.61 -7.38
CA PRO A 240 -39.30 -9.00 -8.47
C PRO A 240 -39.87 -7.78 -9.19
N GLY A 241 -39.77 -7.75 -10.53
CA GLY A 241 -40.28 -6.67 -11.37
C GLY A 241 -39.39 -6.45 -12.61
N GLU A 242 -40.00 -6.08 -13.72
CA GLU A 242 -39.27 -5.68 -14.94
C GLU A 242 -38.91 -4.19 -14.87
N GLY A 243 -37.66 -3.87 -15.14
CA GLY A 243 -37.19 -2.50 -15.33
C GLY A 243 -36.37 -2.42 -16.60
N GLU A 244 -36.79 -1.59 -17.55
CA GLU A 244 -36.01 -1.32 -18.77
C GLU A 244 -34.74 -0.55 -18.39
N GLY A 245 -33.58 -1.20 -18.51
CA GLY A 245 -32.25 -0.58 -18.32
C GLY A 245 -31.77 -0.41 -16.87
N ALA A 246 -32.65 -0.54 -15.85
CA ALA A 246 -32.27 -0.49 -14.44
C ALA A 246 -33.14 -1.40 -13.57
N ARG A 247 -32.53 -2.07 -12.58
CA ARG A 247 -33.18 -3.04 -11.69
C ARG A 247 -33.13 -2.57 -10.25
N HIS A 248 -34.27 -2.59 -9.58
CA HIS A 248 -34.35 -2.32 -8.15
C HIS A 248 -33.98 -3.56 -7.34
N GLY A 249 -33.28 -3.37 -6.23
CA GLY A 249 -32.83 -4.48 -5.40
C GLY A 249 -32.16 -4.04 -4.11
N HIS A 250 -31.46 -4.98 -3.50
CA HIS A 250 -30.63 -4.76 -2.33
C HIS A 250 -29.18 -5.07 -2.65
N LEU A 251 -28.29 -4.13 -2.34
CA LEU A 251 -26.85 -4.36 -2.33
C LEU A 251 -26.46 -4.96 -0.97
N VAL A 252 -25.88 -6.16 -1.01
CA VAL A 252 -25.43 -6.91 0.16
C VAL A 252 -23.93 -6.76 0.27
N ILE A 253 -23.48 -6.02 1.29
CA ILE A 253 -22.08 -5.66 1.51
C ILE A 253 -21.59 -6.33 2.80
N PRO A 254 -20.62 -7.26 2.73
CA PRO A 254 -19.98 -7.80 3.93
C PRO A 254 -19.29 -6.69 4.75
N ARG A 255 -19.17 -6.89 6.07
CA ARG A 255 -18.37 -6.00 6.92
C ARG A 255 -16.98 -6.58 7.12
N ALA A 256 -15.99 -5.69 7.19
CA ALA A 256 -14.62 -6.00 7.58
C ALA A 256 -14.56 -6.44 9.04
N THR A 257 -13.48 -7.15 9.42
CA THR A 257 -13.28 -7.59 10.81
C THR A 257 -13.08 -6.44 11.80
N ALA A 258 -12.54 -5.32 11.33
CA ALA A 258 -12.42 -4.06 12.04
C ALA A 258 -12.53 -2.86 11.08
N PRO A 259 -12.80 -1.64 11.56
CA PRO A 259 -12.73 -0.44 10.73
C PRO A 259 -11.37 -0.29 10.05
N ASP A 260 -11.37 0.11 8.77
CA ASP A 260 -10.17 0.29 7.93
C ASP A 260 -9.28 -0.96 7.78
N ALA A 261 -9.79 -2.15 8.10
CA ALA A 261 -9.01 -3.37 8.01
C ALA A 261 -8.68 -3.74 6.55
N PRO A 262 -7.53 -4.39 6.29
CA PRO A 262 -7.10 -4.77 4.94
C PRO A 262 -8.06 -5.75 4.24
N ASP A 263 -8.91 -6.43 5.00
CA ASP A 263 -9.90 -7.39 4.52
C ASP A 263 -11.22 -6.75 4.07
N ALA A 264 -11.33 -5.41 4.11
CA ALA A 264 -12.51 -4.67 3.69
C ALA A 264 -12.89 -5.01 2.23
N PRO A 265 -14.18 -5.30 1.94
CA PRO A 265 -14.63 -5.65 0.58
C PRO A 265 -14.72 -4.47 -0.39
N GLY A 266 -14.56 -3.25 0.10
CA GLY A 266 -14.61 -2.04 -0.71
C GLY A 266 -13.36 -1.16 -0.60
N PHE A 267 -13.13 -0.37 -1.63
CA PHE A 267 -12.15 0.70 -1.68
C PHE A 267 -12.82 2.02 -2.07
N ILE A 268 -12.41 3.10 -1.41
CA ILE A 268 -12.89 4.46 -1.68
C ILE A 268 -12.15 5.06 -2.88
N VAL A 269 -12.86 5.24 -3.99
CA VAL A 269 -12.31 5.78 -5.26
C VAL A 269 -12.40 7.31 -5.32
N ASP A 270 -13.52 7.88 -4.91
CA ASP A 270 -13.71 9.33 -4.74
C ASP A 270 -14.59 9.62 -3.51
N GLY A 271 -14.40 10.81 -2.93
CA GLY A 271 -15.13 11.25 -1.74
C GLY A 271 -14.36 11.05 -0.44
N GLN A 272 -13.08 10.70 -0.48
CA GLN A 272 -12.23 10.51 0.71
C GLN A 272 -12.34 11.67 1.71
N GLN A 273 -12.21 12.92 1.26
CA GLN A 273 -12.29 14.10 2.14
C GLN A 273 -13.69 14.29 2.74
N ARG A 274 -14.75 13.94 1.99
CA ARG A 274 -16.14 14.02 2.46
C ARG A 274 -16.41 12.95 3.51
N LEU A 275 -15.95 11.72 3.28
CA LEU A 275 -16.08 10.63 4.24
C LEU A 275 -15.27 10.88 5.52
N ALA A 276 -14.05 11.42 5.39
CA ALA A 276 -13.24 11.83 6.54
C ALA A 276 -13.96 12.91 7.37
N ALA A 277 -14.56 13.91 6.70
CA ALA A 277 -15.33 14.94 7.39
C ALA A 277 -16.58 14.37 8.09
N VAL A 278 -17.35 13.46 7.47
CA VAL A 278 -18.51 12.81 8.11
C VAL A 278 -18.08 11.99 9.33
N ARG A 279 -16.98 11.25 9.22
CA ARG A 279 -16.44 10.44 10.31
C ARG A 279 -16.15 11.30 11.54
N ASP A 280 -15.54 12.45 11.32
CA ASP A 280 -15.06 13.33 12.39
C ASP A 280 -16.12 14.36 12.84
N ALA A 281 -17.26 14.45 12.12
CA ALA A 281 -18.37 15.34 12.43
C ALA A 281 -19.19 14.86 13.64
N SER A 282 -19.65 15.84 14.42
CA SER A 282 -20.45 15.70 15.64
C SER A 282 -21.94 15.49 15.34
N VAL A 283 -22.24 14.74 14.28
CA VAL A 283 -23.62 14.40 13.84
C VAL A 283 -23.89 12.91 14.11
N THR A 284 -25.12 12.52 14.44
CA THR A 284 -25.43 11.12 14.74
C THR A 284 -25.33 10.21 13.51
N ALA A 285 -25.82 10.69 12.37
CA ALA A 285 -25.77 10.01 11.09
C ALA A 285 -25.77 11.06 9.96
N PHE A 286 -25.13 10.76 8.84
CA PHE A 286 -25.16 11.60 7.65
C PHE A 286 -25.25 10.71 6.40
N PRO A 287 -26.47 10.44 5.89
CA PRO A 287 -26.67 9.65 4.69
C PRO A 287 -26.01 10.32 3.48
N LEU A 288 -25.19 9.57 2.74
CA LEU A 288 -24.55 10.01 1.52
C LEU A 288 -25.02 9.16 0.34
N ALA A 289 -25.23 9.82 -0.80
CA ALA A 289 -25.37 9.14 -2.07
C ALA A 289 -24.05 8.45 -2.43
N CYS A 290 -24.13 7.20 -2.87
CA CYS A 290 -22.99 6.39 -3.26
C CYS A 290 -23.22 5.76 -4.63
N THR A 291 -22.15 5.69 -5.41
CA THR A 291 -22.07 4.87 -6.61
C THR A 291 -21.02 3.79 -6.40
N GLY A 292 -21.38 2.56 -6.74
CA GLY A 292 -20.56 1.38 -6.55
C GLY A 292 -20.40 0.60 -7.83
N PHE A 293 -19.27 -0.06 -8.02
CA PHE A 293 -19.09 -1.09 -9.06
C PHE A 293 -18.22 -2.21 -8.51
N VAL A 294 -18.35 -3.41 -9.07
CA VAL A 294 -17.48 -4.54 -8.72
C VAL A 294 -16.28 -4.54 -9.66
N ALA A 295 -15.07 -4.56 -9.10
CA ALA A 295 -13.81 -4.67 -9.82
C ALA A 295 -13.07 -5.91 -9.33
N GLU A 296 -12.80 -6.83 -10.25
CA GLU A 296 -12.21 -8.14 -9.94
C GLU A 296 -10.68 -8.06 -9.77
N THR A 297 -10.06 -6.99 -10.26
CA THR A 297 -8.60 -6.81 -10.24
C THR A 297 -8.18 -5.43 -9.73
N VAL A 298 -7.01 -5.36 -9.11
CA VAL A 298 -6.39 -4.10 -8.66
C VAL A 298 -6.18 -3.13 -9.84
N GLY A 299 -5.84 -3.65 -11.04
CA GLY A 299 -5.69 -2.84 -12.25
C GLY A 299 -6.98 -2.11 -12.67
N GLN A 300 -8.14 -2.78 -12.59
CA GLN A 300 -9.44 -2.17 -12.86
C GLN A 300 -9.80 -1.09 -11.82
N GLN A 301 -9.45 -1.31 -10.55
CA GLN A 301 -9.64 -0.31 -9.49
C GLN A 301 -8.79 0.95 -9.75
N ALA A 302 -7.54 0.77 -10.16
CA ALA A 302 -6.62 1.85 -10.51
C ALA A 302 -7.10 2.68 -11.70
N GLU A 303 -7.56 2.00 -12.76
CA GLU A 303 -8.11 2.61 -13.97
C GLU A 303 -9.26 3.56 -13.63
N GLN A 304 -10.25 3.08 -12.87
CA GLN A 304 -11.41 3.88 -12.50
C GLN A 304 -11.05 5.02 -11.54
N PHE A 305 -10.07 4.82 -10.65
CA PHE A 305 -9.53 5.89 -9.84
C PHE A 305 -8.95 7.03 -10.68
N ILE A 306 -8.18 6.70 -11.73
CA ILE A 306 -7.60 7.70 -12.66
C ILE A 306 -8.70 8.41 -13.45
N LEU A 307 -9.66 7.66 -14.00
CA LEU A 307 -10.73 8.20 -14.84
C LEU A 307 -11.66 9.15 -14.06
N VAL A 308 -12.10 8.73 -12.88
CA VAL A 308 -13.02 9.51 -12.02
C VAL A 308 -12.33 10.77 -11.47
N ASN A 309 -11.05 10.68 -11.10
CA ASN A 309 -10.30 11.81 -10.54
C ASN A 309 -9.58 12.69 -11.57
N SER A 310 -9.77 12.45 -12.87
CA SER A 310 -9.08 13.15 -13.97
C SER A 310 -9.34 14.67 -14.03
N THR A 311 -10.41 15.15 -13.37
CA THR A 311 -10.85 16.56 -13.36
C THR A 311 -10.08 17.46 -12.38
N LYS A 312 -9.33 16.90 -11.41
CA LYS A 312 -8.31 17.62 -10.62
C LYS A 312 -6.98 16.88 -10.73
N PRO A 313 -5.89 17.52 -11.22
CA PRO A 313 -4.70 16.80 -11.66
C PRO A 313 -4.10 15.98 -10.51
N LEU A 314 -4.13 14.65 -10.66
CA LEU A 314 -3.31 13.74 -9.86
C LEU A 314 -1.84 14.19 -9.97
N PRO A 315 -1.02 14.03 -8.92
CA PRO A 315 0.42 14.30 -9.03
C PRO A 315 0.98 13.57 -10.25
N LYS A 316 1.59 14.30 -11.18
CA LYS A 316 2.04 13.75 -12.48
C LYS A 316 2.89 12.48 -12.29
N GLY A 317 3.74 12.45 -11.27
CA GLY A 317 4.56 11.28 -10.94
C GLY A 317 3.75 10.04 -10.56
N LEU A 318 2.65 10.20 -9.83
CA LEU A 318 1.77 9.07 -9.50
C LEU A 318 1.15 8.50 -10.78
N ILE A 319 0.60 9.34 -11.67
CA ILE A 319 0.04 8.90 -12.96
C ILE A 319 1.05 8.02 -13.70
N HIS A 320 2.30 8.49 -13.82
CA HIS A 320 3.34 7.76 -14.53
C HIS A 320 3.68 6.41 -13.89
N GLU A 321 3.51 6.24 -12.59
CA GLU A 321 3.70 4.94 -11.93
C GLU A 321 2.52 3.98 -12.13
N LEU A 322 1.32 4.47 -12.45
CA LEU A 322 0.12 3.63 -12.63
C LEU A 322 -0.04 3.17 -14.07
N LEU A 323 0.32 4.02 -15.03
CA LEU A 323 0.16 3.75 -16.47
C LEU A 323 0.70 2.39 -16.93
N PRO A 324 1.85 1.88 -16.44
CA PRO A 324 2.37 0.58 -16.89
C PRO A 324 1.45 -0.60 -16.54
N SER A 325 0.60 -0.45 -15.51
CA SER A 325 -0.30 -1.50 -15.00
C SER A 325 -1.73 -1.43 -15.55
N THR A 326 -2.06 -0.39 -16.34
CA THR A 326 -3.40 -0.20 -16.92
C THR A 326 -3.53 -0.89 -18.28
N THR A 327 -4.61 -1.64 -18.50
CA THR A 327 -4.87 -2.38 -19.75
C THR A 327 -5.93 -1.75 -20.65
N ALA A 328 -6.82 -0.89 -20.12
CA ALA A 328 -7.90 -0.26 -20.89
C ALA A 328 -7.41 0.85 -21.84
N ALA A 329 -8.23 1.20 -22.83
CA ALA A 329 -7.99 2.34 -23.70
C ALA A 329 -8.07 3.65 -22.90
N LEU A 330 -6.93 4.37 -22.78
CA LEU A 330 -6.89 5.66 -22.10
C LEU A 330 -7.09 6.81 -23.10
N PRO A 331 -7.44 8.02 -22.62
CA PRO A 331 -7.39 9.22 -23.46
C PRO A 331 -6.03 9.35 -24.17
N ALA A 332 -6.02 9.80 -25.42
CA ALA A 332 -4.83 9.82 -26.28
C ALA A 332 -3.60 10.48 -25.63
N ALA A 333 -3.80 11.51 -24.79
CA ALA A 333 -2.73 12.17 -24.07
C ALA A 333 -2.04 11.29 -23.01
N LEU A 334 -2.79 10.40 -22.35
CA LEU A 334 -2.27 9.44 -21.37
C LEU A 334 -1.75 8.17 -22.06
N GLU A 335 -2.36 7.75 -23.16
CA GLU A 335 -1.90 6.59 -23.93
C GLU A 335 -0.47 6.79 -24.44
N ARG A 336 -0.17 7.98 -25.00
CA ARG A 336 1.20 8.35 -25.43
C ARG A 336 2.23 8.29 -24.30
N LYS A 337 1.81 8.37 -23.04
CA LYS A 337 2.69 8.33 -21.87
C LYS A 337 2.92 6.91 -21.33
N ARG A 338 2.18 5.91 -21.81
CA ARG A 338 2.23 4.55 -21.29
C ARG A 338 3.58 3.89 -21.55
N LEU A 339 4.07 3.92 -22.79
CA LEU A 339 5.35 3.33 -23.16
C LEU A 339 6.54 4.02 -22.45
N PRO A 340 6.67 5.36 -22.46
CA PRO A 340 7.70 6.05 -21.67
C PRO A 340 7.66 5.69 -20.17
N ALA A 341 6.46 5.60 -19.59
CA ALA A 341 6.26 5.23 -18.19
C ALA A 341 6.69 3.78 -17.91
N GLN A 342 6.41 2.85 -18.83
CA GLN A 342 6.81 1.46 -18.73
C GLN A 342 8.34 1.32 -18.76
N ILE A 343 9.01 2.01 -19.69
CA ILE A 343 10.48 2.04 -19.78
C ILE A 343 11.08 2.61 -18.48
N LEU A 344 10.55 3.74 -17.99
CA LEU A 344 11.02 4.36 -16.74
C LEU A 344 10.85 3.43 -15.54
N ALA A 345 9.70 2.76 -15.42
CA ALA A 345 9.45 1.82 -14.34
C ALA A 345 10.49 0.69 -14.33
N ARG A 346 10.76 0.09 -15.49
CA ARG A 346 11.77 -0.96 -15.65
C ARG A 346 13.19 -0.48 -15.39
N LEU A 347 13.56 0.72 -15.86
CA LEU A 347 14.85 1.33 -15.54
C LEU A 347 15.06 1.53 -14.04
N ASN A 348 13.99 1.80 -13.28
CA ASN A 348 14.11 2.01 -11.84
C ASN A 348 14.01 0.71 -11.01
N LEU A 349 13.46 -0.37 -11.58
CA LEU A 349 13.12 -1.60 -10.85
C LEU A 349 13.97 -2.82 -11.22
N ASP A 350 14.27 -3.01 -12.50
CA ASP A 350 14.94 -4.21 -13.00
C ASP A 350 16.33 -4.34 -12.35
N ASP A 351 16.67 -5.54 -11.86
CA ASP A 351 17.94 -5.81 -11.16
C ASP A 351 19.17 -5.45 -12.01
N GLY A 352 19.07 -5.61 -13.34
CA GLY A 352 20.14 -5.32 -14.30
C GLY A 352 20.19 -3.87 -14.79
N SER A 353 19.34 -2.97 -14.30
CA SER A 353 19.34 -1.58 -14.74
C SER A 353 20.39 -0.74 -14.01
N SER A 354 21.13 0.10 -14.75
CA SER A 354 22.06 1.08 -14.19
C SER A 354 21.37 2.23 -13.44
N LEU A 355 20.06 2.41 -13.65
CA LEU A 355 19.24 3.43 -13.00
C LEU A 355 18.43 2.91 -11.82
N ARG A 356 18.62 1.65 -11.43
CA ARG A 356 17.84 1.00 -10.37
C ARG A 356 17.88 1.81 -9.07
N GLY A 357 16.71 2.22 -8.59
CA GLY A 357 16.54 2.99 -7.36
C GLY A 357 17.09 4.43 -7.40
N LEU A 358 17.50 4.93 -8.57
CA LEU A 358 18.04 6.29 -8.71
C LEU A 358 16.98 7.33 -9.12
N VAL A 359 15.82 6.88 -9.59
CA VAL A 359 14.71 7.75 -10.03
C VAL A 359 13.76 8.00 -8.87
N ILE A 360 13.56 9.28 -8.55
CA ILE A 360 12.65 9.76 -7.51
C ILE A 360 11.21 9.60 -8.01
N THR A 361 10.50 8.63 -7.44
CA THR A 361 9.07 8.37 -7.68
C THR A 361 8.29 8.47 -6.35
N GLN A 362 6.96 8.29 -6.35
CA GLN A 362 6.15 8.23 -5.13
C GLN A 362 6.54 7.02 -4.28
N THR A 363 6.77 5.87 -4.91
CA THR A 363 7.18 4.64 -4.21
C THR A 363 8.69 4.55 -3.95
N CYS A 364 9.48 5.39 -4.62
CA CYS A 364 10.90 5.59 -4.36
C CYS A 364 11.15 7.07 -4.01
N PRO A 365 10.72 7.52 -2.82
CA PRO A 365 10.89 8.91 -2.42
C PRO A 365 12.38 9.25 -2.26
N ARG A 366 12.67 10.55 -2.20
CA ARG A 366 14.01 11.11 -1.97
C ARG A 366 14.49 10.77 -0.54
N SER A 367 14.78 9.50 -0.30
CA SER A 367 15.37 8.98 0.93
C SER A 367 16.51 8.04 0.59
N THR A 368 17.53 8.03 1.44
CA THR A 368 18.62 7.05 1.41
C THR A 368 18.05 5.66 1.70
N GLY A 369 17.84 4.85 0.67
CA GLY A 369 17.44 3.44 0.81
C GLY A 369 18.65 2.52 0.92
N LYS A 370 18.50 1.38 1.59
CA LYS A 370 19.43 0.24 1.55
C LYS A 370 18.82 -0.87 0.69
N THR A 371 19.51 -1.26 -0.37
CA THR A 371 19.22 -2.50 -1.10
C THR A 371 20.54 -3.23 -1.29
N GLY A 372 20.63 -4.49 -0.85
CA GLY A 372 21.88 -5.27 -0.95
C GLY A 372 23.07 -4.68 -0.20
N GLY A 373 22.85 -3.92 0.89
CA GLY A 373 23.92 -3.34 1.71
C GLY A 373 24.52 -2.03 1.20
N LYS A 374 24.14 -1.53 0.01
CA LYS A 374 24.55 -0.21 -0.49
C LYS A 374 23.47 0.84 -0.25
N HIS A 375 23.87 1.98 0.31
CA HIS A 375 23.01 3.16 0.40
C HIS A 375 22.91 3.81 -0.98
N PHE A 376 21.72 3.87 -1.56
CA PHE A 376 21.46 4.69 -2.75
C PHE A 376 20.41 5.75 -2.41
N SER A 377 20.71 6.99 -2.81
CA SER A 377 19.77 8.10 -2.77
C SER A 377 19.17 8.23 -4.16
N ALA A 378 17.84 8.18 -4.27
CA ALA A 378 17.17 8.61 -5.49
C ALA A 378 17.50 10.10 -5.74
N VAL A 379 18.09 10.42 -6.88
CA VAL A 379 18.61 11.76 -7.21
C VAL A 379 18.03 12.35 -8.50
N ILE A 380 17.58 11.49 -9.42
CA ILE A 380 17.02 11.90 -10.71
C ILE A 380 15.52 12.07 -10.57
N LYS A 381 14.98 13.22 -10.98
CA LYS A 381 13.53 13.44 -10.96
C LYS A 381 12.85 12.65 -12.09
N ASP A 382 11.85 11.83 -11.74
CA ASP A 382 10.98 11.10 -12.67
C ASP A 382 10.55 11.92 -13.89
N THR A 383 10.06 13.14 -13.68
CA THR A 383 9.57 14.00 -14.75
C THR A 383 10.64 14.36 -15.79
N SER A 384 11.90 14.50 -15.36
CA SER A 384 13.00 14.83 -16.27
C SER A 384 13.40 13.64 -17.14
N LEU A 385 13.45 12.44 -16.55
CA LEU A 385 13.75 11.22 -17.30
C LEU A 385 12.59 10.85 -18.22
N LEU A 386 11.34 11.00 -17.77
CA LEU A 386 10.18 10.72 -18.59
C LEU A 386 10.13 11.62 -19.82
N SER A 387 10.33 12.94 -19.66
CA SER A 387 10.38 13.85 -20.81
C SER A 387 11.53 13.52 -21.76
N ALA A 388 12.67 13.07 -21.25
CA ALA A 388 13.77 12.63 -22.11
C ALA A 388 13.43 11.35 -22.91
N LEU A 389 12.69 10.42 -22.31
CA LEU A 389 12.19 9.23 -23.01
C LEU A 389 11.12 9.59 -24.04
N GLU A 390 10.23 10.54 -23.71
CA GLU A 390 9.23 11.08 -24.65
C GLU A 390 9.91 11.74 -25.87
N ASP A 391 10.93 12.56 -25.64
CA ASP A 391 11.72 13.20 -26.71
C ASP A 391 12.35 12.11 -27.62
N SER A 392 13.02 11.11 -27.05
CA SER A 392 13.67 10.03 -27.82
C SER A 392 12.70 9.10 -28.54
N LEU A 393 11.47 8.92 -28.03
CA LEU A 393 10.40 8.17 -28.71
C LEU A 393 9.71 8.98 -29.82
N ALA A 394 9.89 10.30 -29.86
CA ALA A 394 9.33 11.12 -30.92
C ALA A 394 10.20 11.07 -32.20
N ASP A 395 11.53 11.18 -32.07
CA ASP A 395 12.45 11.24 -33.21
C ASP A 395 13.87 10.72 -32.94
N GLY A 396 14.10 10.09 -31.78
CA GLY A 396 15.41 9.63 -31.34
C GLY A 396 15.67 8.12 -31.52
N THR A 397 16.62 7.60 -30.74
CA THR A 397 17.00 6.19 -30.84
C THR A 397 15.89 5.24 -30.40
N LEU A 398 15.00 5.66 -29.52
CA LEU A 398 13.88 4.84 -29.07
C LEU A 398 12.78 4.75 -30.12
N TYR A 399 12.54 5.84 -30.88
CA TYR A 399 11.67 5.83 -32.05
C TYR A 399 12.15 4.81 -33.09
N ASP A 400 13.44 4.77 -33.39
CA ASP A 400 14.00 3.79 -34.33
C ASP A 400 13.80 2.35 -33.85
N LEU A 401 14.03 2.10 -32.55
CA LEU A 401 13.78 0.78 -31.94
C LEU A 401 12.30 0.39 -32.04
N GLU A 402 11.38 1.30 -31.68
CA GLU A 402 9.94 1.08 -31.78
C GLU A 402 9.52 0.75 -33.22
N ARG A 403 9.98 1.53 -34.19
CA ARG A 403 9.69 1.35 -35.62
C ARG A 403 10.23 0.02 -36.17
N THR A 404 11.36 -0.46 -35.67
CA THR A 404 11.90 -1.78 -36.04
C THR A 404 11.21 -2.95 -35.34
N GLY A 405 10.21 -2.69 -34.50
CA GLY A 405 9.52 -3.71 -33.72
C GLY A 405 10.33 -4.22 -32.54
N ALA A 406 11.37 -3.51 -32.12
CA ALA A 406 12.15 -3.89 -30.95
C ALA A 406 11.29 -3.71 -29.68
N GLY A 407 11.26 -4.74 -28.84
CA GLY A 407 10.49 -4.72 -27.60
C GLY A 407 11.04 -3.76 -26.54
N VAL A 408 10.26 -3.56 -25.48
CA VAL A 408 10.62 -2.72 -24.32
C VAL A 408 11.97 -3.13 -23.70
N ASP A 409 12.31 -4.42 -23.71
CA ASP A 409 13.61 -4.92 -23.25
C ASP A 409 14.81 -4.26 -23.96
N ALA A 410 14.71 -4.09 -25.28
CA ALA A 410 15.78 -3.48 -26.07
C ALA A 410 15.92 -1.99 -25.76
N MET A 411 14.80 -1.29 -25.56
CA MET A 411 14.76 0.12 -25.17
C MET A 411 15.36 0.33 -23.78
N VAL A 412 14.96 -0.50 -22.81
CA VAL A 412 15.50 -0.48 -21.44
C VAL A 412 17.00 -0.78 -21.46
N SER A 413 17.43 -1.78 -22.23
CA SER A 413 18.85 -2.13 -22.37
C SER A 413 19.68 -0.99 -22.96
N ARG A 414 19.17 -0.32 -24.00
CA ARG A 414 19.80 0.84 -24.64
C ARG A 414 20.04 1.98 -23.65
N VAL A 415 18.97 2.39 -22.96
CA VAL A 415 19.01 3.49 -22.00
C VAL A 415 19.87 3.12 -20.78
N SER A 416 19.76 1.87 -20.30
CA SER A 416 20.59 1.37 -19.19
C SER A 416 22.08 1.39 -19.54
N ALA A 417 22.47 0.93 -20.74
CA ALA A 417 23.86 0.94 -21.18
C ALA A 417 24.43 2.37 -21.32
N TRP A 418 23.62 3.32 -21.80
CA TRP A 418 24.01 4.73 -21.84
C TRP A 418 24.27 5.29 -20.45
N TRP A 419 23.35 5.10 -19.52
CA TRP A 419 23.50 5.63 -18.15
C TRP A 419 24.59 4.91 -17.35
N ALA A 420 24.88 3.64 -17.66
CA ALA A 420 26.06 2.95 -17.14
C ALA A 420 27.36 3.63 -17.62
N ALA A 421 27.44 3.98 -18.91
CA ALA A 421 28.58 4.70 -19.47
C ALA A 421 28.73 6.11 -18.88
N VAL A 422 27.62 6.82 -18.63
CA VAL A 422 27.61 8.12 -17.93
C VAL A 422 28.17 7.96 -16.51
N ALA A 423 27.74 6.95 -15.77
CA ALA A 423 28.23 6.67 -14.43
C ALA A 423 29.74 6.37 -14.40
N SER A 424 30.24 5.57 -15.36
CA SER A 424 31.67 5.28 -15.51
C SER A 424 32.50 6.50 -15.94
N THR A 425 31.94 7.39 -16.76
CA THR A 425 32.65 8.57 -17.28
C THR A 425 32.85 9.64 -16.19
N TRP A 426 31.86 9.80 -15.31
CA TRP A 426 31.88 10.79 -14.23
C TRP A 426 31.51 10.18 -12.87
N PRO A 427 32.35 9.28 -12.31
CA PRO A 427 32.06 8.61 -11.04
C PRO A 427 31.91 9.61 -9.88
N ASP A 428 32.68 10.69 -9.89
CA ASP A 428 32.62 11.73 -8.86
C ASP A 428 31.41 12.66 -8.98
N ALA A 429 30.71 12.67 -10.13
CA ALA A 429 29.51 13.49 -10.33
C ALA A 429 28.22 12.66 -10.32
N TRP A 430 28.33 11.33 -10.44
CA TRP A 430 27.22 10.39 -10.49
C TRP A 430 26.54 10.20 -9.15
N ALA A 431 25.23 9.93 -9.17
CA ALA A 431 24.42 9.65 -7.99
C ALA A 431 24.49 10.70 -6.86
N ARG A 432 24.89 11.94 -7.17
CA ARG A 432 24.95 13.06 -6.23
C ARG A 432 23.70 13.91 -6.26
N GLN A 433 23.42 14.61 -5.16
CA GLN A 433 22.25 15.49 -5.08
C GLN A 433 22.36 16.61 -6.12
N PRO A 434 21.25 17.10 -6.72
CA PRO A 434 21.28 18.20 -7.70
C PRO A 434 21.99 19.50 -7.25
N LYS A 435 22.14 19.70 -5.94
CA LYS A 435 22.90 20.80 -5.33
C LYS A 435 24.43 20.60 -5.35
N GLU A 436 24.87 19.36 -5.48
CA GLU A 436 26.28 18.92 -5.49
C GLU A 436 26.75 18.56 -6.90
N SER A 437 25.83 18.15 -7.78
CA SER A 437 26.13 17.77 -9.16
C SER A 437 24.97 18.14 -10.08
N ARG A 438 25.27 18.86 -11.16
CA ARG A 438 24.30 19.14 -12.23
C ARG A 438 24.10 17.97 -13.20
N LEU A 439 24.84 16.87 -13.04
CA LEU A 439 24.66 15.65 -13.84
C LEU A 439 23.31 15.00 -13.57
N SER A 440 22.97 14.77 -12.28
CA SER A 440 21.66 14.20 -11.87
C SER A 440 20.53 15.23 -11.82
N HIS A 441 20.82 16.50 -12.10
CA HIS A 441 19.83 17.57 -12.21
C HIS A 441 19.05 17.45 -13.53
N GLY A 442 17.80 17.92 -13.54
CA GLY A 442 16.91 17.78 -14.71
C GLY A 442 17.49 18.28 -16.03
N ALA A 443 18.29 19.36 -16.00
CA ALA A 443 18.95 19.87 -17.19
C ALA A 443 20.06 18.95 -17.71
N GLY A 444 20.88 18.39 -16.83
CA GLY A 444 21.92 17.42 -17.19
C GLY A 444 21.30 16.14 -17.74
N VAL A 445 20.25 15.64 -17.08
CA VAL A 445 19.52 14.45 -17.52
C VAL A 445 18.99 14.59 -18.93
N ARG A 446 18.28 15.69 -19.21
CA ARG A 446 17.74 15.92 -20.56
C ARG A 446 18.82 16.13 -21.61
N ALA A 447 19.87 16.90 -21.31
CA ALA A 447 20.95 17.16 -22.26
C ALA A 447 21.74 15.90 -22.62
N LEU A 448 22.04 15.05 -21.63
CA LEU A 448 22.73 13.78 -21.87
C LEU A 448 21.85 12.76 -22.60
N SER A 449 20.54 12.76 -22.39
CA SER A 449 19.63 11.92 -23.18
C SER A 449 19.58 12.33 -24.65
N LEU A 450 19.56 13.63 -24.97
CA LEU A 450 19.65 14.08 -26.36
C LEU A 450 21.01 13.73 -27.00
N LEU A 451 22.08 13.73 -26.19
CA LEU A 451 23.40 13.28 -26.65
C LEU A 451 23.43 11.76 -26.93
N MET A 452 22.67 10.96 -26.17
CA MET A 452 22.49 9.53 -26.45
C MET A 452 21.91 9.31 -27.85
N ASP A 453 20.87 10.06 -28.21
CA ASP A 453 20.25 9.94 -29.53
C ASP A 453 21.24 10.27 -30.65
N ALA A 454 21.99 11.37 -30.50
CA ALA A 454 23.03 11.74 -31.44
C ALA A 454 24.13 10.67 -31.54
N ALA A 455 24.57 10.10 -30.42
CA ALA A 455 25.59 9.06 -30.39
C ALA A 455 25.11 7.76 -31.05
N CYS A 456 23.89 7.33 -30.76
CA CYS A 456 23.27 6.18 -31.39
C CYS A 456 23.14 6.37 -32.91
N HIS A 457 22.73 7.56 -33.35
CA HIS A 457 22.61 7.87 -34.77
C HIS A 457 23.93 7.69 -35.52
N PHE A 458 25.03 8.27 -35.03
CA PHE A 458 26.32 8.12 -35.67
C PHE A 458 26.88 6.70 -35.57
N LEU A 459 26.73 6.03 -34.43
CA LEU A 459 27.16 4.63 -34.26
C LEU A 459 26.42 3.71 -35.24
N ALA A 460 25.12 3.93 -35.46
CA ALA A 460 24.33 3.19 -36.43
C ALA A 460 24.83 3.42 -37.88
N GLN A 461 25.19 4.66 -38.24
CA GLN A 461 25.79 4.96 -39.55
C GLN A 461 27.14 4.26 -39.77
N GLU A 462 27.88 4.00 -38.69
CA GLU A 462 29.15 3.27 -38.69
C GLU A 462 28.97 1.74 -38.62
N GLY A 463 27.72 1.25 -38.66
CA GLY A 463 27.37 -0.16 -38.65
C GLY A 463 27.14 -0.77 -37.26
N ASN A 464 27.19 0.04 -36.20
CA ASN A 464 26.92 -0.39 -34.83
C ASN A 464 25.50 0.02 -34.39
N ALA A 465 24.50 -0.79 -34.80
CA ALA A 465 23.10 -0.55 -34.47
C ALA A 465 22.73 -0.92 -33.02
N THR A 466 23.55 -1.71 -32.33
CA THR A 466 23.33 -2.19 -30.95
C THR A 466 24.53 -1.85 -30.07
N PRO A 467 24.78 -0.55 -29.81
CA PRO A 467 25.93 -0.11 -29.04
C PRO A 467 25.88 -0.62 -27.60
N ILE A 468 27.04 -1.07 -27.11
CA ILE A 468 27.24 -1.50 -25.73
C ILE A 468 27.80 -0.35 -24.88
N GLN A 469 27.86 -0.54 -23.55
CA GLN A 469 28.40 0.46 -22.62
C GLN A 469 29.77 1.01 -23.07
N GLY A 470 30.70 0.14 -23.47
CA GLY A 470 32.03 0.56 -23.91
C GLY A 470 32.05 1.39 -25.20
N ASP A 471 31.00 1.31 -26.04
CA ASP A 471 30.85 2.20 -27.19
C ASP A 471 30.44 3.59 -26.73
N PHE A 472 29.47 3.67 -25.82
CA PHE A 472 29.03 4.93 -25.24
C PHE A 472 30.11 5.62 -24.41
N GLU A 473 30.95 4.88 -23.69
CA GLU A 473 32.10 5.46 -22.98
C GLU A 473 33.07 6.16 -23.96
N ARG A 474 33.31 5.58 -25.15
CA ARG A 474 34.13 6.22 -26.20
C ARG A 474 33.48 7.49 -26.77
N GLU A 475 32.16 7.56 -26.79
CA GLU A 475 31.42 8.74 -27.25
C GLU A 475 31.40 9.84 -26.18
N LEU A 476 31.15 9.48 -24.92
CA LEU A 476 31.15 10.39 -23.79
C LEU A 476 32.54 10.96 -23.50
N ALA A 477 33.61 10.19 -23.76
CA ALA A 477 34.99 10.68 -23.68
C ALA A 477 35.23 11.90 -24.57
N LEU A 478 34.52 12.04 -25.69
CA LEU A 478 34.63 13.21 -26.56
C LEU A 478 34.13 14.48 -25.87
N VAL A 479 33.17 14.42 -24.96
CA VAL A 479 32.64 15.61 -24.28
C VAL A 479 33.13 15.74 -22.84
N ARG A 480 33.76 14.70 -22.27
CA ARG A 480 34.13 14.59 -20.86
C ARG A 480 34.80 15.84 -20.30
N ASP A 481 35.84 16.32 -20.96
CA ASP A 481 36.68 17.42 -20.47
C ASP A 481 36.03 18.81 -20.65
N ALA A 482 34.92 18.88 -21.39
CA ALA A 482 34.14 20.10 -21.56
C ALA A 482 32.99 20.23 -20.54
N CYS A 483 32.77 19.20 -19.71
CA CYS A 483 31.65 19.15 -18.77
C CYS A 483 32.03 19.66 -17.38
N ALA A 484 31.33 20.68 -16.89
CA ALA A 484 31.47 21.21 -15.53
C ALA A 484 30.31 20.75 -14.64
N TRP A 485 30.30 19.49 -14.20
CA TRP A 485 29.17 18.92 -13.44
C TRP A 485 29.14 19.27 -11.96
N THR A 486 30.30 19.37 -11.30
CA THR A 486 30.44 19.52 -9.84
C THR A 486 31.28 20.74 -9.44
N SER A 487 32.11 21.24 -10.34
CA SER A 487 33.00 22.38 -10.11
C SER A 487 33.39 23.03 -11.45
N GLY A 488 34.07 24.18 -11.38
CA GLY A 488 34.52 24.91 -12.56
C GLY A 488 33.42 25.72 -13.25
N THR A 489 33.58 25.90 -14.57
CA THR A 489 32.71 26.75 -15.38
C THR A 489 32.40 26.13 -16.73
N TRP A 490 31.18 26.34 -17.21
CA TRP A 490 30.75 26.05 -18.57
C TRP A 490 31.18 27.18 -19.52
N ALA A 491 31.80 26.83 -20.65
CA ALA A 491 32.26 27.78 -21.67
C ALA A 491 31.25 27.86 -22.83
N PHE A 492 30.10 28.49 -22.59
CA PHE A 492 29.10 28.66 -23.65
C PHE A 492 29.53 29.72 -24.67
N PRO A 493 29.05 29.67 -25.92
CA PRO A 493 29.26 30.73 -26.90
C PRO A 493 28.77 32.11 -26.44
N SER A 494 27.76 32.14 -25.55
CA SER A 494 27.20 33.35 -24.95
C SER A 494 27.96 33.87 -23.73
N GLY A 495 29.01 33.16 -23.29
CA GLY A 495 29.84 33.53 -22.14
C GLY A 495 30.06 32.39 -21.14
N THR A 496 30.92 32.64 -20.17
CA THR A 496 31.26 31.68 -19.12
C THR A 496 30.19 31.67 -18.02
N ARG A 497 29.77 30.48 -17.59
CA ARG A 497 28.84 30.29 -16.46
C ARG A 497 29.41 29.37 -15.42
N ARG A 498 29.11 29.57 -14.14
CA ARG A 498 29.53 28.62 -13.09
C ARG A 498 28.82 27.29 -13.27
N TRP A 499 29.47 26.21 -12.84
CA TRP A 499 28.96 24.84 -12.97
C TRP A 499 27.51 24.66 -12.47
N ASN A 500 27.11 25.41 -11.43
CA ASN A 500 25.80 25.32 -10.78
C ASN A 500 24.76 26.37 -11.21
N GLU A 501 25.05 27.23 -12.19
CA GLU A 501 24.11 28.28 -12.61
C GLU A 501 22.98 27.77 -13.51
N LEU A 502 23.16 26.60 -14.13
CA LEU A 502 22.18 25.99 -15.03
C LEU A 502 20.88 25.60 -14.29
N GLN A 503 19.76 26.14 -14.77
CA GLN A 503 18.42 25.88 -14.24
C GLN A 503 17.67 24.83 -15.06
N ASN A 504 16.64 24.22 -14.48
CA ASN A 504 15.78 23.26 -15.18
C ASN A 504 14.66 23.99 -15.93
N THR A 505 15.02 24.84 -16.89
CA THR A 505 14.06 25.54 -17.76
C THR A 505 14.27 25.12 -19.22
N PRO A 506 13.24 25.14 -20.08
CA PRO A 506 13.40 24.70 -21.48
C PRO A 506 14.55 25.39 -22.21
N LYS A 507 14.74 26.70 -21.99
CA LYS A 507 15.82 27.49 -22.57
C LYS A 507 17.21 27.03 -22.12
N GLU A 508 17.39 26.79 -20.83
CA GLU A 508 18.68 26.35 -20.26
C GLU A 508 19.01 24.91 -20.64
N VAL A 509 18.00 24.03 -20.70
CA VAL A 509 18.17 22.66 -21.20
C VAL A 509 18.61 22.67 -22.66
N ALA A 510 17.94 23.46 -23.51
CA ALA A 510 18.30 23.59 -24.92
C ALA A 510 19.72 24.14 -25.10
N LEU A 511 20.11 25.16 -24.31
CA LEU A 511 21.46 25.71 -24.32
C LEU A 511 22.51 24.65 -24.00
N LEU A 512 22.32 23.89 -22.91
CA LEU A 512 23.26 22.83 -22.52
C LEU A 512 23.33 21.71 -23.58
N ALA A 513 22.18 21.25 -24.07
CA ALA A 513 22.11 20.20 -25.08
C ALA A 513 22.79 20.62 -26.40
N GLN A 514 22.54 21.84 -26.87
CA GLN A 514 23.16 22.38 -28.07
C GLN A 514 24.68 22.53 -27.91
N HIS A 515 25.13 23.01 -26.74
CA HIS A 515 26.55 23.16 -26.43
C HIS A 515 27.28 21.80 -26.45
N LEU A 516 26.77 20.81 -25.72
CA LEU A 516 27.35 19.47 -25.69
C LEU A 516 27.29 18.81 -27.07
N GLY A 517 26.18 18.94 -27.79
CA GLY A 517 26.01 18.40 -29.14
C GLY A 517 26.95 19.04 -30.17
N ALA A 518 27.26 20.34 -30.04
CA ALA A 518 28.22 21.02 -30.92
C ALA A 518 29.64 20.49 -30.70
N ILE A 519 30.10 20.45 -29.44
CA ILE A 519 31.43 19.93 -29.07
C ILE A 519 31.56 18.47 -29.51
N TYR A 520 30.51 17.68 -29.28
CA TYR A 520 30.46 16.29 -29.66
C TYR A 520 30.65 16.09 -31.17
N ARG A 521 29.88 16.81 -32.00
CA ARG A 521 30.00 16.73 -33.47
C ARG A 521 31.36 17.20 -33.97
N GLU A 522 31.88 18.29 -33.42
CA GLU A 522 33.21 18.82 -33.77
C GLU A 522 34.31 17.79 -33.50
N ARG A 523 34.36 17.25 -32.27
CA ARG A 523 35.39 16.29 -31.87
C ARG A 523 35.23 14.94 -32.57
N ARG A 524 33.99 14.52 -32.87
CA ARG A 524 33.74 13.31 -33.67
C ARG A 524 34.21 13.48 -35.12
N ALA A 525 33.97 14.65 -35.72
CA ALA A 525 34.45 14.97 -37.07
C ALA A 525 35.99 14.98 -37.12
N ALA A 526 36.65 15.54 -36.10
CA ALA A 526 38.11 15.53 -35.98
C ALA A 526 38.69 14.11 -35.78
N ARG A 527 37.93 13.19 -35.19
CA ARG A 527 38.32 11.79 -34.99
C ARG A 527 38.23 10.95 -36.26
N GLN A 528 37.40 11.31 -37.23
CA GLN A 528 37.35 10.66 -38.54
C GLN A 528 38.50 11.21 -39.41
N PRO A 529 39.62 10.48 -39.61
CA PRO A 529 40.64 10.93 -40.55
C PRO A 529 40.06 10.89 -41.96
N ALA A 530 40.57 11.73 -42.86
CA ALA A 530 40.19 11.90 -44.27
C ALA A 530 40.11 10.60 -45.10
N ARG A 531 39.11 9.75 -44.84
CA ARG A 531 38.93 8.42 -45.48
C ARG A 531 38.20 8.51 -46.83
N ARG A 532 38.22 9.69 -47.47
CA ARG A 532 37.66 9.93 -48.82
C ARG A 532 38.62 10.62 -49.80
N ALA A 533 39.93 10.66 -49.52
CA ALA A 533 40.94 11.13 -50.47
C ALA A 533 41.85 10.00 -51.00
N ARG A 534 41.28 8.89 -51.48
CA ARG A 534 42.02 7.94 -52.35
C ARG A 534 41.09 7.05 -53.18
N LYS A 535 40.40 7.65 -54.15
CA LYS A 535 39.99 7.00 -55.41
C LYS A 535 39.95 8.07 -56.52
N VAL A 536 41.09 8.67 -56.79
CA VAL A 536 41.36 9.34 -58.07
C VAL A 536 42.73 8.85 -58.53
N GLY A 537 42.76 8.23 -59.71
CA GLY A 537 43.97 8.11 -60.52
C GLY A 537 44.75 6.80 -60.41
N THR A 538 44.40 5.83 -61.26
CA THR A 538 45.29 5.05 -62.16
C THR A 538 44.37 4.14 -62.97
N ARG A 539 43.99 4.59 -64.17
CA ARG A 539 44.52 4.21 -65.49
C ARG A 539 44.20 2.77 -65.87
#